data_AF-A0AAD2JGI3-F1
#
_entry.id   AF-A0AAD2JGI3-F1
#
_cell.length_a   1.000
_cell.length_b   1.000
_cell.length_c   1.000
_cell.angle_alpha   90.00
_cell.angle_beta   90.00
_cell.angle_gamma   90.00
#
_symmetry.space_group_name_H-M   'P 1'
#
loop_
_entity.id
_entity.type
_entity.pdbx_description
1 polymer ?
#
loop_
_entity_poly.entity_id
_entity_poly.type
_entity_poly.pdbx_seq_one_letter_code
_entity_poly.pdbx_strand_id
1 'polypeptide(L)'
;MPFGKLFKGRSSSASHFSDNYRTAIQEDLPSKWIFHGVELNNDITGAPVEELVLLALIIFFLLFKNKILGRERGNNYAVWATVLAISYPLMNVIWIPLLSTILYTRTSYPYMIVISHCIVASCAYRNELEQRSLRYQFRKKPRDDTNGESMQKVKPRVHPISSFTWTFLCYGFGGSIVSDWLLGLPITALGHPRILACHTICYMLVWYCPYDWCYQEYMDPTSFWRYFLNLWEAVDGITTPPGRIGRASRELKNQVTAPLMGGMLAGVGGSWIRYGERSMIQGLKPEDPISGPSISAMEVGFWNTFLHSVLWWYFAVFSCNMGWYENIGNELREHHCASYSGTDNLRFGLVMTAIIWTTLKHTGLVSSSMKHPFVWFGQDAIAPTWNKLTQLLSLGPQYDAAMTTLDDHEDPSEQESGGNDVFKALKKE
;
A
#
# COMPACT_ATOMS: atom_id res chain seq x y z
N MET A 1 44.52 9.46 13.30
CA MET A 1 43.74 10.21 12.27
C MET A 1 42.41 10.63 12.91
N PRO A 2 42.11 11.93 13.07
CA PRO A 2 40.92 12.35 13.81
C PRO A 2 39.71 12.58 12.90
N PHE A 3 38.62 11.84 13.16
CA PHE A 3 37.28 11.97 12.56
C PHE A 3 36.51 13.22 13.07
N GLY A 4 37.13 14.40 13.01
CA GLY A 4 36.64 15.60 13.70
C GLY A 4 35.99 16.70 12.86
N LYS A 5 35.82 16.55 11.53
CA LYS A 5 35.45 17.69 10.66
C LYS A 5 34.48 17.42 9.50
N LEU A 6 33.57 16.43 9.60
CA LEU A 6 32.60 16.16 8.51
C LEU A 6 31.13 16.53 8.79
N PHE A 7 30.82 17.11 9.95
CA PHE A 7 29.47 17.64 10.24
C PHE A 7 29.54 19.07 10.75
N LYS A 8 29.92 20.01 9.88
CA LYS A 8 29.77 21.44 10.12
C LYS A 8 28.92 22.01 8.99
N GLY A 9 27.65 22.29 9.27
CA GLY A 9 26.78 23.05 8.37
C GLY A 9 25.64 22.28 7.70
N ARG A 10 24.79 21.60 8.46
CA ARG A 10 23.36 21.53 8.13
C ARG A 10 22.62 21.85 9.43
N SER A 11 22.10 23.08 9.54
CA SER A 11 21.14 23.41 10.60
C SER A 11 20.00 22.41 10.49
N SER A 12 19.63 21.79 11.60
CA SER A 12 18.59 20.78 11.60
C SER A 12 17.29 21.42 11.08
N SER A 13 16.68 20.83 10.06
CA SER A 13 15.35 21.18 9.58
C SER A 13 14.26 21.06 10.67
N ALA A 14 14.60 20.50 11.83
CA ALA A 14 13.78 20.47 13.03
C ALA A 14 13.64 21.84 13.72
N SER A 15 14.65 22.73 13.65
CA SER A 15 14.52 24.07 14.24
C SER A 15 13.55 24.94 13.44
N HIS A 16 13.56 24.82 12.10
CA HIS A 16 12.56 25.46 11.24
C HIS A 16 11.14 24.90 11.42
N PHE A 17 10.99 23.66 11.89
CA PHE A 17 9.67 23.09 12.21
C PHE A 17 9.05 23.78 13.44
N SER A 18 9.84 23.96 14.51
CA SER A 18 9.44 24.73 15.71
C SER A 18 9.09 26.17 15.37
N ASP A 19 9.92 26.83 14.57
CA ASP A 19 9.77 28.25 14.28
C ASP A 19 8.58 28.52 13.36
N ASN A 20 8.33 27.68 12.35
CA ASN A 20 7.13 27.79 11.52
C ASN A 20 5.84 27.45 12.29
N TYR A 21 5.90 26.52 13.25
CA TYR A 21 4.73 26.15 14.06
C TYR A 21 4.40 27.22 15.12
N ARG A 22 5.41 27.86 15.73
CA ARG A 22 5.19 28.98 16.66
C ARG A 22 4.66 30.23 15.96
N THR A 23 5.16 30.53 14.76
CA THR A 23 4.70 31.70 13.99
C THR A 23 3.25 31.52 13.53
N ALA A 24 2.82 30.29 13.21
CA ALA A 24 1.44 29.96 12.83
C ALA A 24 0.40 30.02 13.98
N ILE A 25 0.83 30.08 15.24
CA ILE A 25 -0.07 30.16 16.41
C ILE A 25 -0.19 31.60 16.93
N GLN A 26 0.76 32.48 16.60
CA GLN A 26 0.80 33.87 17.11
C GLN A 26 0.32 34.93 16.11
N GLU A 27 0.19 34.62 14.83
CA GLU A 27 -0.40 35.52 13.82
C GLU A 27 -1.74 34.95 13.36
N ASP A 28 -2.69 35.83 13.01
CA ASP A 28 -3.99 35.49 12.39
C ASP A 28 -3.81 34.31 11.45
N LEU A 29 -4.49 33.19 11.74
CA LEU A 29 -4.39 31.92 11.02
C LEU A 29 -4.25 32.21 9.52
N PRO A 30 -3.06 32.02 8.92
CA PRO A 30 -2.88 32.35 7.53
C PRO A 30 -3.90 31.53 6.74
N SER A 31 -4.63 32.19 5.84
CA SER A 31 -5.67 31.58 5.00
C SER A 31 -5.16 30.38 4.18
N LYS A 32 -3.84 30.16 4.17
CA LYS A 32 -3.13 29.09 3.50
C LYS A 32 -2.09 28.48 4.44
N TRP A 33 -2.21 27.20 4.71
CA TRP A 33 -1.20 26.43 5.44
C TRP A 33 -0.08 26.08 4.47
N ILE A 34 1.19 26.40 4.76
CA ILE A 34 2.31 26.01 3.90
C ILE A 34 3.12 24.91 4.60
N PHE A 35 3.12 23.69 4.06
CA PHE A 35 3.90 22.55 4.57
C PHE A 35 5.04 22.21 3.60
N HIS A 36 6.29 22.42 4.02
CA HIS A 36 7.49 22.26 3.17
C HIS A 36 7.42 23.02 1.83
N GLY A 37 6.93 24.26 1.84
CA GLY A 37 6.78 25.07 0.62
C GLY A 37 5.59 24.68 -0.26
N VAL A 38 4.69 23.83 0.24
CA VAL A 38 3.45 23.44 -0.43
C VAL A 38 2.27 24.10 0.27
N GLU A 39 1.51 24.94 -0.44
CA GLU A 39 0.21 25.41 0.03
C GLU A 39 -0.73 24.20 0.18
N LEU A 40 -1.01 23.83 1.43
CA LEU A 40 -2.09 22.94 1.83
C LEU A 40 -3.38 23.75 1.81
N ASN A 41 -4.09 23.72 0.68
CA ASN A 41 -5.49 24.11 0.70
C ASN A 41 -6.27 23.16 1.62
N ASN A 42 -7.18 23.73 2.39
CA ASN A 42 -8.06 22.96 3.25
C ASN A 42 -9.26 22.51 2.39
N ASP A 43 -8.99 21.59 1.47
CA ASP A 43 -9.93 21.20 0.41
C ASP A 43 -11.27 20.68 0.95
N ILE A 44 -11.34 20.24 2.22
CA ILE A 44 -12.60 19.84 2.87
C ILE A 44 -13.43 21.04 3.32
N THR A 45 -12.83 22.06 3.93
CA THR A 45 -13.59 23.26 4.37
C THR A 45 -13.95 24.16 3.20
N GLY A 46 -13.25 24.02 2.07
CA GLY A 46 -13.59 24.65 0.80
C GLY A 46 -14.46 23.78 -0.13
N ALA A 47 -14.74 22.53 0.25
CA ALA A 47 -15.63 21.69 -0.54
C ALA A 47 -17.04 22.29 -0.51
N PRO A 48 -17.70 22.46 -1.67
CA PRO A 48 -19.09 22.87 -1.71
C PRO A 48 -19.93 21.96 -0.81
N VAL A 49 -20.83 22.53 -0.01
CA VAL A 49 -21.69 21.78 0.92
C VAL A 49 -22.46 20.67 0.18
N GLU A 50 -22.75 20.90 -1.10
CA GLU A 50 -23.37 19.97 -2.03
C GLU A 50 -22.56 18.68 -2.20
N GLU A 51 -21.23 18.76 -2.26
CA GLU A 51 -20.34 17.58 -2.39
C GLU A 51 -20.31 16.75 -1.11
N LEU A 52 -20.31 17.42 0.05
CA LEU A 52 -20.36 16.76 1.36
C LEU A 52 -21.73 16.09 1.60
N VAL A 53 -22.82 16.77 1.25
CA VAL A 53 -24.18 16.23 1.31
C VAL A 53 -24.32 15.03 0.37
N LEU A 54 -23.74 15.10 -0.83
CA LEU A 54 -23.76 13.97 -1.76
C LEU A 54 -22.98 12.77 -1.21
N LEU A 55 -21.77 12.97 -0.68
CA LEU A 55 -20.99 11.90 -0.06
C LEU A 55 -21.77 11.24 1.08
N ALA A 56 -22.44 12.05 1.91
CA ALA A 56 -23.33 11.55 2.97
C ALA A 56 -24.52 10.75 2.41
N LEU A 57 -25.15 11.20 1.32
CA LEU A 57 -26.23 10.48 0.64
C LEU A 57 -25.75 9.17 0.01
N ILE A 58 -24.54 9.12 -0.53
CA ILE A 58 -23.91 7.90 -1.04
C ILE A 58 -23.68 6.92 0.11
N ILE A 59 -23.05 7.37 1.20
CA ILE A 59 -22.81 6.55 2.39
C ILE A 59 -24.14 6.03 2.94
N PHE A 60 -25.16 6.88 3.02
CA PHE A 60 -26.50 6.50 3.46
C PHE A 60 -27.12 5.46 2.51
N PHE A 61 -27.11 5.68 1.20
CA PHE A 61 -27.63 4.72 0.24
C PHE A 61 -26.93 3.36 0.35
N LEU A 62 -25.61 3.35 0.52
CA LEU A 62 -24.83 2.12 0.71
C LEU A 62 -25.18 1.40 2.00
N LEU A 63 -25.33 2.14 3.10
CA LEU A 63 -25.77 1.62 4.40
C LEU A 63 -27.15 0.95 4.35
N PHE A 64 -28.04 1.45 3.48
CA PHE A 64 -29.43 0.97 3.41
C PHE A 64 -29.74 0.10 2.18
N LYS A 65 -28.78 -0.16 1.28
CA LYS A 65 -29.02 -0.88 0.01
C LYS A 65 -29.70 -2.24 0.21
N ASN A 66 -29.26 -3.01 1.22
CA ASN A 66 -29.78 -4.36 1.48
C ASN A 66 -31.22 -4.34 2.02
N LYS A 67 -31.66 -3.23 2.62
CA LYS A 67 -33.06 -3.04 3.03
C LYS A 67 -33.93 -2.53 1.89
N ILE A 68 -33.36 -1.76 0.95
CA ILE A 68 -34.08 -1.16 -0.18
C ILE A 68 -34.28 -2.17 -1.33
N LEU A 69 -33.26 -2.96 -1.65
CA LEU A 69 -33.28 -3.92 -2.77
C LEU A 69 -34.06 -5.21 -2.47
N GLY A 70 -34.44 -5.45 -1.21
CA GLY A 70 -35.13 -6.67 -0.78
C GLY A 70 -36.64 -6.71 -1.05
N ARG A 71 -37.28 -5.62 -1.50
CA ARG A 71 -38.74 -5.57 -1.68
C ARG A 71 -39.14 -4.85 -2.98
N GLU A 72 -39.74 -5.64 -3.88
CA GLU A 72 -40.51 -5.27 -5.09
C GLU A 72 -39.77 -4.65 -6.29
N ARG A 73 -40.14 -5.11 -7.49
CA ARG A 73 -39.59 -4.65 -8.79
C ARG A 73 -39.81 -3.15 -9.06
N GLY A 74 -40.81 -2.52 -8.43
CA GLY A 74 -41.05 -1.07 -8.54
C GLY A 74 -39.93 -0.22 -7.92
N ASN A 75 -39.26 -0.72 -6.88
CA ASN A 75 -38.14 -0.03 -6.23
C ASN A 75 -36.86 -0.03 -7.09
N ASN A 76 -36.76 -0.89 -8.12
CA ASN A 76 -35.58 -0.88 -9.00
C ASN A 76 -35.46 0.41 -9.81
N TYR A 77 -36.56 1.00 -10.30
CA TYR A 77 -36.46 2.24 -11.09
C TYR A 77 -36.08 3.44 -10.23
N ALA A 78 -36.61 3.55 -9.02
CA ALA A 78 -36.23 4.59 -8.07
C ALA A 78 -34.76 4.42 -7.63
N VAL A 79 -34.30 3.19 -7.43
CA VAL A 79 -32.90 2.88 -7.14
C VAL A 79 -32.01 3.25 -8.32
N TRP A 80 -32.34 2.87 -9.55
CA TRP A 80 -31.54 3.22 -10.73
C TRP A 80 -31.54 4.72 -11.02
N ALA A 81 -32.68 5.40 -10.86
CA ALA A 81 -32.76 6.85 -10.97
C ALA A 81 -31.93 7.54 -9.89
N THR A 82 -31.92 7.02 -8.65
CA THR A 82 -31.07 7.50 -7.55
C THR A 82 -29.59 7.23 -7.85
N VAL A 83 -29.24 6.04 -8.34
CA VAL A 83 -27.87 5.70 -8.77
C VAL A 83 -27.41 6.62 -9.89
N LEU A 84 -28.26 6.92 -10.89
CA LEU A 84 -27.95 7.84 -11.98
C LEU A 84 -27.80 9.29 -11.46
N ALA A 85 -28.74 9.75 -10.63
CA ALA A 85 -28.72 11.07 -10.02
C ALA A 85 -27.52 11.26 -9.08
N ILE A 86 -27.07 10.20 -8.41
CA ILE A 86 -25.84 10.18 -7.61
C ILE A 86 -24.60 10.09 -8.51
N SER A 87 -24.66 9.33 -9.61
CA SER A 87 -23.49 9.09 -10.47
C SER A 87 -22.97 10.35 -11.18
N TYR A 88 -23.85 11.30 -11.52
CA TYR A 88 -23.45 12.58 -12.11
C TYR A 88 -22.60 13.44 -11.17
N PRO A 89 -23.02 13.74 -9.93
CA PRO A 89 -22.17 14.46 -8.98
C PRO A 89 -21.06 13.56 -8.41
N LEU A 90 -21.21 12.23 -8.37
CA LEU A 90 -20.12 11.29 -8.09
C LEU A 90 -19.01 11.41 -9.14
N MET A 91 -19.35 11.73 -10.40
CA MET A 91 -18.37 12.06 -11.43
C MET A 91 -17.51 13.22 -10.94
N ASN A 92 -18.08 14.33 -10.47
CA ASN A 92 -17.27 15.45 -9.98
C ASN A 92 -16.48 15.10 -8.71
N VAL A 93 -17.10 14.39 -7.76
CA VAL A 93 -16.46 13.98 -6.49
C VAL A 93 -15.36 12.93 -6.70
N ILE A 94 -15.39 12.13 -7.76
CA ILE A 94 -14.32 11.18 -8.09
C ILE A 94 -13.30 11.83 -9.02
N TRP A 95 -13.74 12.47 -10.11
CA TRP A 95 -12.85 13.01 -11.14
C TRP A 95 -12.07 14.22 -10.65
N ILE A 96 -12.64 15.12 -9.85
CA ILE A 96 -11.88 16.30 -9.37
C ILE A 96 -10.72 15.85 -8.47
N PRO A 97 -10.92 15.02 -7.42
CA PRO A 97 -9.81 14.51 -6.63
C PRO A 97 -8.87 13.63 -7.44
N LEU A 98 -9.39 12.79 -8.36
CA LEU A 98 -8.56 11.93 -9.20
C LEU A 98 -7.67 12.76 -10.14
N LEU A 99 -8.24 13.71 -10.88
CA LEU A 99 -7.50 14.61 -11.76
C LEU A 99 -6.55 15.50 -10.95
N SER A 100 -6.97 16.00 -9.79
CA SER A 100 -6.09 16.75 -8.90
C SER A 100 -4.89 15.90 -8.45
N THR A 101 -5.12 14.64 -8.07
CA THR A 101 -4.03 13.71 -7.69
C THR A 101 -3.10 13.43 -8.87
N ILE A 102 -3.66 13.26 -10.08
CA ILE A 102 -2.92 13.04 -11.31
C ILE A 102 -2.08 14.30 -11.63
N LEU A 103 -2.67 15.49 -11.62
CA LEU A 103 -2.03 16.75 -12.01
C LEU A 103 -1.07 17.30 -10.96
N TYR A 104 -1.33 17.01 -9.68
CA TYR A 104 -0.52 17.42 -8.54
C TYR A 104 -0.01 16.20 -7.79
N THR A 105 0.82 15.38 -8.45
CA THR A 105 1.58 14.24 -7.85
C THR A 105 2.59 14.66 -6.78
N ARG A 106 2.38 15.82 -6.15
CA ARG A 106 2.98 16.17 -4.88
C ARG A 106 2.34 15.29 -3.81
N THR A 107 3.03 15.15 -2.69
CA THR A 107 2.56 14.43 -1.49
C THR A 107 1.36 15.11 -0.80
N SER A 108 0.53 15.84 -1.54
CA SER A 108 -0.78 16.30 -1.08
C SER A 108 -1.70 15.09 -1.09
N TYR A 109 -1.69 14.39 0.02
CA TYR A 109 -2.57 13.27 0.32
C TYR A 109 -4.04 13.73 0.34
N PRO A 110 -4.83 13.54 -0.74
CA PRO A 110 -6.24 13.86 -0.69
C PRO A 110 -6.90 12.91 0.31
N TYR A 111 -7.84 13.42 1.08
CA TYR A 111 -8.51 12.62 2.11
C TYR A 111 -9.15 11.35 1.54
N MET A 112 -9.67 11.41 0.31
CA MET A 112 -10.26 10.26 -0.40
C MET A 112 -9.29 9.09 -0.57
N ILE A 113 -7.99 9.40 -0.75
CA ILE A 113 -6.94 8.39 -0.90
C ILE A 113 -6.50 7.90 0.47
N VAL A 114 -6.14 8.81 1.38
CA VAL A 114 -5.59 8.44 2.69
C VAL A 114 -6.58 7.72 3.57
N ILE A 115 -7.84 8.15 3.60
CA ILE A 115 -8.88 7.47 4.40
C ILE A 115 -9.06 6.06 3.87
N SER A 116 -9.19 5.90 2.55
CA SER A 116 -9.34 4.58 1.93
C SER A 116 -8.16 3.67 2.26
N HIS A 117 -6.94 4.18 2.09
CA HIS A 117 -5.71 3.47 2.43
C HIS A 117 -5.65 3.06 3.90
N CYS A 118 -5.99 3.95 4.82
CA CYS A 118 -5.99 3.64 6.25
C CYS A 118 -7.03 2.58 6.63
N ILE A 119 -8.22 2.60 6.02
CA ILE A 119 -9.27 1.60 6.26
C ILE A 119 -8.83 0.24 5.70
N VAL A 120 -8.36 0.20 4.45
CA VAL A 120 -7.85 -1.02 3.80
C VAL A 120 -6.71 -1.62 4.61
N ALA A 121 -5.74 -0.81 5.03
CA ALA A 121 -4.63 -1.25 5.87
C ALA A 121 -5.11 -1.86 7.20
N SER A 122 -6.05 -1.19 7.86
CA SER A 122 -6.63 -1.65 9.13
C SER A 122 -7.40 -2.96 8.98
N CYS A 123 -8.21 -3.08 7.93
CA CYS A 123 -8.94 -4.31 7.62
C CYS A 123 -8.00 -5.46 7.25
N ALA A 124 -6.96 -5.19 6.46
CA ALA A 124 -5.98 -6.19 6.06
C ALA A 124 -5.19 -6.74 7.26
N TYR A 125 -4.73 -5.85 8.16
CA TYR A 125 -4.04 -6.25 9.38
C TYR A 125 -4.96 -7.06 10.31
N ARG A 126 -6.21 -6.61 10.49
CA ARG A 126 -7.20 -7.31 11.31
C ARG A 126 -7.51 -8.71 10.77
N ASN A 127 -7.77 -8.84 9.46
CA ASN A 127 -7.98 -10.13 8.80
C ASN A 127 -6.80 -11.08 9.04
N GLU A 128 -5.59 -10.55 8.92
CA GLU A 128 -4.40 -11.34 9.17
C GLU A 128 -4.33 -11.85 10.62
N LEU A 129 -4.63 -10.99 11.60
CA LEU A 129 -4.67 -11.39 13.01
C LEU A 129 -5.74 -12.46 13.26
N GLU A 130 -6.92 -12.32 12.67
CA GLU A 130 -7.99 -13.32 12.76
C GLU A 130 -7.52 -14.66 12.15
N GLN A 131 -6.87 -14.65 11.00
CA GLN A 131 -6.31 -15.86 10.39
C GLN A 131 -5.20 -16.50 11.23
N ARG A 132 -4.28 -15.70 11.78
CA ARG A 132 -3.23 -16.17 12.70
C ARG A 132 -3.85 -16.85 13.91
N SER A 133 -4.90 -16.27 14.48
CA SER A 133 -5.58 -16.82 15.66
C SER A 133 -6.19 -18.19 15.42
N LEU A 134 -6.84 -18.38 14.27
CA LEU A 134 -7.41 -19.65 13.88
C LEU A 134 -6.31 -20.71 13.75
N ARG A 135 -5.17 -20.37 13.14
CA ARG A 135 -4.04 -21.30 12.99
C ARG A 135 -3.43 -21.72 14.32
N TYR A 136 -3.27 -20.79 15.27
CA TYR A 136 -2.77 -21.13 16.61
C TYR A 136 -3.71 -22.10 17.35
N GLN A 137 -5.03 -21.96 17.17
CA GLN A 137 -6.00 -22.89 17.75
C GLN A 137 -5.83 -24.31 17.18
N PHE A 138 -5.59 -24.46 15.88
CA PHE A 138 -5.37 -25.78 15.27
C PHE A 138 -4.04 -26.43 15.67
N ARG A 139 -2.96 -25.65 15.85
CA ARG A 139 -1.63 -26.20 16.18
C ARG A 139 -1.51 -26.71 17.62
N LYS A 140 -2.30 -26.17 18.55
CA LYS A 140 -2.28 -26.56 19.96
C LYS A 140 -3.19 -27.72 20.33
N LYS A 141 -3.89 -28.35 19.37
CA LYS A 141 -4.71 -29.53 19.67
C LYS A 141 -3.78 -30.65 20.17
N PRO A 142 -3.82 -31.01 21.48
CA PRO A 142 -3.04 -32.12 21.98
C PRO A 142 -3.52 -33.39 21.26
N ARG A 143 -2.58 -34.29 20.96
CA ARG A 143 -2.87 -35.53 20.23
C ARG A 143 -3.63 -36.55 21.10
N ASP A 144 -3.71 -36.32 22.40
CA ASP A 144 -4.40 -37.17 23.36
C ASP A 144 -5.42 -36.33 24.12
N ASP A 145 -6.71 -36.68 24.00
CA ASP A 145 -7.53 -37.09 25.15
C ASP A 145 -9.03 -37.17 24.79
N THR A 146 -9.57 -38.31 25.17
CA THR A 146 -10.85 -38.97 24.89
C THR A 146 -12.08 -38.32 25.51
N ASN A 147 -12.03 -37.06 25.93
CA ASN A 147 -13.16 -36.41 26.60
C ASN A 147 -13.68 -35.23 25.77
N GLY A 148 -14.92 -35.38 25.27
CA GLY A 148 -15.61 -34.47 24.34
C GLY A 148 -15.95 -33.08 24.90
N GLU A 149 -14.99 -32.39 25.51
CA GLU A 149 -15.15 -30.99 25.86
C GLU A 149 -15.14 -30.12 24.60
N SER A 150 -16.23 -29.40 24.40
CA SER A 150 -16.44 -28.47 23.30
C SER A 150 -15.31 -27.44 23.27
N MET A 151 -14.61 -27.37 22.13
CA MET A 151 -13.54 -26.41 21.86
C MET A 151 -14.01 -24.98 22.16
N GLN A 152 -13.61 -24.42 23.30
CA GLN A 152 -13.93 -23.03 23.64
C GLN A 152 -13.08 -22.11 22.76
N LYS A 153 -13.74 -21.33 21.89
CA LYS A 153 -13.09 -20.42 20.95
C LYS A 153 -12.41 -19.28 21.71
N VAL A 154 -11.13 -19.43 22.06
CA VAL A 154 -10.35 -18.37 22.73
C VAL A 154 -10.10 -17.24 21.72
N LYS A 155 -10.78 -16.11 21.92
CA LYS A 155 -10.53 -14.89 21.13
C LYS A 155 -9.17 -14.31 21.53
N PRO A 156 -8.26 -14.02 20.58
CA PRO A 156 -6.97 -13.39 20.91
C PRO A 156 -7.22 -12.05 21.59
N ARG A 157 -6.47 -11.79 22.67
CA ARG A 157 -6.36 -10.43 23.19
C ARG A 157 -5.45 -9.63 22.29
N VAL A 158 -6.03 -8.74 21.49
CA VAL A 158 -5.27 -7.81 20.66
C VAL A 158 -4.93 -6.58 21.51
N HIS A 159 -3.65 -6.25 21.64
CA HIS A 159 -3.22 -5.06 22.37
C HIS A 159 -3.36 -3.81 21.48
N PRO A 160 -4.25 -2.85 21.79
CA PRO A 160 -4.64 -1.77 20.88
C PRO A 160 -3.48 -0.95 20.34
N ILE A 161 -2.49 -0.65 21.17
CA ILE A 161 -1.34 0.17 20.76
C ILE A 161 -0.42 -0.60 19.81
N SER A 162 -0.25 -1.91 20.04
CA SER A 162 0.61 -2.74 19.20
C SER A 162 -0.05 -2.96 17.84
N SER A 163 -1.35 -3.29 17.83
CA SER A 163 -2.11 -3.42 16.59
C SER A 163 -2.19 -2.11 15.81
N PHE A 164 -2.39 -0.97 16.48
CA PHE A 164 -2.34 0.33 15.84
C PHE A 164 -0.98 0.58 15.17
N THR A 165 0.12 0.35 15.90
CA THR A 165 1.48 0.56 15.41
C THR A 165 1.79 -0.35 14.22
N TRP A 166 1.49 -1.65 14.33
CA TRP A 166 1.75 -2.60 13.25
C TRP A 166 0.83 -2.38 12.05
N THR A 167 -0.41 -1.93 12.25
CA THR A 167 -1.26 -1.52 11.12
C THR A 167 -0.61 -0.35 10.37
N PHE A 168 -0.19 0.69 11.09
CA PHE A 168 0.44 1.86 10.50
C PHE A 168 1.73 1.53 9.76
N LEU A 169 2.61 0.72 10.36
CA LEU A 169 3.94 0.40 9.82
C LEU A 169 3.92 -0.71 8.76
N CYS A 170 3.13 -1.78 8.92
CA CYS A 170 3.20 -2.93 8.02
C CYS A 170 2.22 -2.85 6.84
N TYR A 171 1.11 -2.13 7.03
CA TYR A 171 -0.01 -2.12 6.07
C TYR A 171 -0.36 -0.72 5.56
N GLY A 172 -0.11 0.31 6.36
CA GLY A 172 -0.28 1.70 5.95
C GLY A 172 1.00 2.27 5.33
N PHE A 173 1.65 3.17 6.08
CA PHE A 173 2.69 4.06 5.57
C PHE A 173 4.12 3.51 5.67
N GLY A 174 4.30 2.21 5.91
CA GLY A 174 5.61 1.57 6.03
C GLY A 174 6.56 1.84 4.86
N GLY A 175 6.05 1.74 3.63
CA GLY A 175 6.82 2.03 2.43
C GLY A 175 7.39 3.45 2.43
N SER A 176 6.54 4.43 2.74
CA SER A 176 6.92 5.82 2.86
C SER A 176 7.97 6.07 3.96
N ILE A 177 7.82 5.41 5.11
CA ILE A 177 8.74 5.52 6.25
C ILE A 177 10.11 4.93 5.91
N VAL A 178 10.14 3.71 5.35
CA VAL A 178 11.40 3.05 4.95
C VAL A 178 12.10 3.86 3.86
N SER A 179 11.35 4.37 2.88
CA SER A 179 11.88 5.23 1.81
C SER A 179 12.56 6.48 2.38
N ASP A 180 11.88 7.22 3.25
CA ASP A 180 12.44 8.42 3.88
C ASP A 180 13.64 8.09 4.77
N TRP A 181 13.54 7.05 5.59
CA TRP A 181 14.60 6.65 6.51
C TRP A 181 15.89 6.25 5.78
N LEU A 182 15.80 5.38 4.77
CA LEU A 182 16.97 4.89 4.04
C LEU A 182 17.59 5.94 3.12
N LEU A 183 16.81 6.91 2.65
CA LEU A 183 17.32 8.05 1.86
C LEU A 183 17.83 9.20 2.74
N GLY A 184 17.75 9.08 4.07
CA GLY A 184 18.15 10.14 5.00
C GLY A 184 17.26 11.39 4.91
N LEU A 185 16.01 11.22 4.48
CA LEU A 185 15.01 12.28 4.41
C LEU A 185 14.15 12.32 5.68
N PRO A 186 13.54 13.47 6.02
CA PRO A 186 12.56 13.53 7.10
C PRO A 186 11.39 12.58 6.85
N ILE A 187 11.02 11.78 7.85
CA ILE A 187 9.92 10.81 7.81
C ILE A 187 8.59 11.56 7.79
N THR A 188 8.09 11.88 6.60
CA THR A 188 6.92 12.75 6.45
C THR A 188 5.64 12.09 6.94
N ALA A 189 5.54 10.76 6.86
CA ALA A 189 4.37 10.03 7.33
C ALA A 189 4.06 10.26 8.83
N LEU A 190 5.11 10.41 9.65
CA LEU A 190 4.98 10.65 11.09
C LEU A 190 4.79 12.13 11.43
N GLY A 191 5.35 13.03 10.61
CA GLY A 191 5.25 14.48 10.83
C GLY A 191 4.01 15.13 10.20
N HIS A 192 3.27 14.43 9.34
CA HIS A 192 2.14 15.00 8.62
C HIS A 192 0.87 15.00 9.50
N PRO A 193 0.28 16.17 9.80
CA PRO A 193 -0.81 16.28 10.78
C PRO A 193 -2.07 15.51 10.37
N ARG A 194 -2.31 15.35 9.06
CA ARG A 194 -3.48 14.63 8.54
C ARG A 194 -3.33 13.11 8.57
N ILE A 195 -2.11 12.59 8.37
CA ILE A 195 -1.91 11.15 8.14
C ILE A 195 -2.21 10.36 9.42
N LEU A 196 -1.60 10.77 10.53
CA LEU A 196 -1.78 10.08 11.80
C LEU A 196 -3.23 10.20 12.29
N ALA A 197 -3.85 11.38 12.16
CA ALA A 197 -5.25 11.60 12.53
C ALA A 197 -6.21 10.74 11.70
N CYS A 198 -6.07 10.70 10.37
CA CYS A 198 -6.86 9.83 9.50
C CYS A 198 -6.65 8.36 9.86
N HIS A 199 -5.40 7.94 10.10
CA HIS A 199 -5.11 6.58 10.48
C HIS A 199 -5.77 6.20 11.81
N THR A 200 -5.70 7.05 12.82
CA THR A 200 -6.39 6.84 14.11
C THR A 200 -7.90 6.70 13.93
N ILE A 201 -8.55 7.59 13.18
CA ILE A 201 -10.00 7.51 12.96
C ILE A 201 -10.37 6.23 12.21
N CYS A 202 -9.67 5.92 11.11
CA CYS A 202 -9.94 4.74 10.30
C CYS A 202 -9.68 3.44 11.07
N TYR A 203 -8.61 3.39 11.86
CA TYR A 203 -8.34 2.29 12.76
C TYR A 203 -9.48 2.11 13.77
N MET A 204 -9.96 3.20 14.38
CA MET A 204 -11.08 3.13 15.33
C MET A 204 -12.37 2.64 14.65
N LEU A 205 -12.65 3.07 13.42
CA LEU A 205 -13.78 2.59 12.63
C LEU A 205 -13.67 1.09 12.34
N VAL A 206 -12.50 0.59 11.96
CA VAL A 206 -12.35 -0.84 11.64
C VAL A 206 -12.40 -1.72 12.89
N TRP A 207 -11.91 -1.25 14.04
CA TRP A 207 -11.79 -2.08 15.25
C TRP A 207 -12.96 -1.94 16.23
N TYR A 208 -13.63 -0.78 16.24
CA TYR A 208 -14.61 -0.43 17.27
C TYR A 208 -15.93 0.11 16.71
N CYS A 209 -16.14 0.13 15.38
CA CYS A 209 -17.43 0.50 14.82
C CYS A 209 -18.54 -0.42 15.33
N PRO A 210 -19.70 0.13 15.76
CA PRO A 210 -20.84 -0.67 16.18
C PRO A 210 -21.21 -1.73 15.15
N TYR A 211 -21.55 -2.93 15.64
CA TYR A 211 -21.88 -4.10 14.81
C TYR A 211 -20.77 -4.56 13.86
N ASP A 212 -19.56 -4.04 14.03
CA ASP A 212 -18.42 -4.37 13.17
C ASP A 212 -18.65 -4.02 11.69
N TRP A 213 -19.53 -3.05 11.43
CA TRP A 213 -20.05 -2.77 10.08
C TRP A 213 -18.95 -2.45 9.08
N CYS A 214 -18.02 -1.56 9.43
CA CYS A 214 -16.95 -1.13 8.53
C CYS A 214 -16.08 -2.31 8.06
N TYR A 215 -15.71 -3.20 8.98
CA TYR A 215 -14.93 -4.40 8.67
C TYR A 215 -15.74 -5.42 7.88
N GLN A 216 -16.99 -5.69 8.29
CA GLN A 216 -17.87 -6.66 7.62
C GLN A 216 -18.17 -6.26 6.17
N GLU A 217 -18.50 -4.99 5.92
CA GLU A 217 -18.71 -4.47 4.56
C GLU A 217 -17.46 -4.55 3.71
N TYR A 218 -16.28 -4.27 4.28
CA TYR A 218 -15.03 -4.41 3.53
C TYR A 218 -14.71 -5.88 3.21
N MET A 219 -15.06 -6.81 4.11
CA MET A 219 -14.82 -8.24 3.88
C MET A 219 -15.80 -8.86 2.88
N ASP A 220 -17.00 -8.31 2.74
CA ASP A 220 -17.98 -8.75 1.72
C ASP A 220 -17.46 -8.44 0.30
N PRO A 221 -17.16 -9.47 -0.52
CA PRO A 221 -16.70 -9.26 -1.90
C PRO A 221 -17.72 -8.57 -2.81
N THR A 222 -19.00 -8.57 -2.43
CA THR A 222 -20.08 -7.93 -3.18
C THR A 222 -20.40 -6.51 -2.71
N SER A 223 -19.72 -6.03 -1.67
CA SER A 223 -19.93 -4.69 -1.16
C SER A 223 -19.30 -3.65 -2.10
N PHE A 224 -20.10 -2.64 -2.46
CA PHE A 224 -19.61 -1.48 -3.18
C PHE A 224 -18.58 -0.71 -2.33
N TRP A 225 -18.71 -0.73 -1.00
CA TRP A 225 -17.75 -0.10 -0.10
C TRP A 225 -16.35 -0.67 -0.28
N ARG A 226 -16.23 -2.01 -0.35
CA ARG A 226 -14.98 -2.69 -0.66
C ARG A 226 -14.41 -2.26 -2.01
N TYR A 227 -15.25 -2.22 -3.05
CA TYR A 227 -14.82 -1.80 -4.39
C TYR A 227 -14.28 -0.37 -4.40
N PHE A 228 -15.01 0.55 -3.79
CA PHE A 228 -14.64 1.96 -3.67
C PHE A 228 -13.31 2.14 -2.93
N LEU A 229 -13.13 1.47 -1.79
CA LEU A 229 -11.89 1.53 -1.02
C LEU A 229 -10.69 0.98 -1.81
N ASN A 230 -10.86 -0.16 -2.48
CA ASN A 230 -9.79 -0.77 -3.27
C ASN A 230 -9.43 0.05 -4.51
N LEU A 231 -10.39 0.75 -5.11
CA LEU A 231 -10.14 1.68 -6.21
C LEU A 231 -9.18 2.79 -5.76
N TRP A 232 -9.47 3.46 -4.65
CA TRP A 232 -8.63 4.54 -4.13
C TRP A 232 -7.30 4.03 -3.58
N GLU A 233 -7.26 2.82 -3.02
CA GLU A 233 -6.01 2.15 -2.65
C GLU A 233 -5.12 1.92 -3.88
N ALA A 234 -5.71 1.52 -5.01
CA ALA A 234 -4.94 1.38 -6.25
C ALA A 234 -4.39 2.72 -6.73
N VAL A 235 -5.16 3.81 -6.59
CA VAL A 235 -4.70 5.16 -6.88
C VAL A 235 -3.55 5.57 -5.96
N ASP A 236 -3.60 5.25 -4.66
CA ASP A 236 -2.48 5.48 -3.75
C ASP A 236 -1.23 4.70 -4.21
N GLY A 237 -1.40 3.40 -4.46
CA GLY A 237 -0.32 2.49 -4.83
C GLY A 237 0.40 2.89 -6.13
N ILE A 238 -0.31 3.49 -7.09
CA ILE A 238 0.28 3.97 -8.34
C ILE A 238 0.89 5.37 -8.24
N THR A 239 0.37 6.24 -7.38
CA THR A 239 0.82 7.64 -7.26
C THR A 239 1.92 7.83 -6.22
N THR A 240 1.99 6.96 -5.21
CA THR A 240 3.01 6.99 -4.16
C THR A 240 4.44 6.84 -4.70
N PRO A 241 4.79 5.85 -5.55
CA PRO A 241 6.15 5.74 -6.08
C PRO A 241 6.59 6.96 -6.91
N PRO A 242 5.80 7.45 -7.88
CA PRO A 242 6.03 8.74 -8.56
C PRO A 242 6.29 9.92 -7.62
N GLY A 243 5.46 10.11 -6.59
CA GLY A 243 5.63 11.18 -5.62
C GLY A 243 6.95 11.09 -4.86
N ARG A 244 7.38 9.87 -4.54
CA ARG A 244 8.66 9.59 -3.85
C ARG A 244 9.87 9.80 -4.77
N ILE A 245 9.77 9.40 -6.04
CA ILE A 245 10.79 9.69 -7.08
C ILE A 245 10.95 11.19 -7.23
N GLY A 246 9.85 11.94 -7.41
CA GLY A 246 9.91 13.38 -7.58
C GLY A 246 10.51 14.10 -6.36
N ARG A 247 10.15 13.66 -5.14
CA ARG A 247 10.73 14.19 -3.91
C ARG A 247 12.23 13.91 -3.81
N ALA A 248 12.65 12.66 -4.00
CA ALA A 248 14.05 12.27 -3.95
C ALA A 248 14.89 13.02 -5.01
N SER A 249 14.37 13.23 -6.22
CA SER A 249 15.05 14.04 -7.25
C SER A 249 15.26 15.50 -6.81
N ARG A 250 14.29 16.10 -6.10
CA ARG A 250 14.41 17.48 -5.59
C ARG A 250 15.40 17.59 -4.44
N GLU A 251 15.34 16.66 -3.49
CA GLU A 251 16.10 16.72 -2.24
C GLU A 251 17.53 16.14 -2.39
N LEU A 252 17.75 15.22 -3.33
CA LEU A 252 19.01 14.50 -3.56
C LEU A 252 19.54 14.70 -4.98
N LYS A 253 19.62 15.95 -5.44
CA LYS A 253 19.95 16.37 -6.82
C LYS A 253 21.17 15.69 -7.47
N ASN A 254 22.15 15.27 -6.68
CA ASN A 254 23.40 14.69 -7.18
C ASN A 254 23.38 13.15 -7.28
N GLN A 255 22.27 12.50 -6.98
CA GLN A 255 22.18 11.04 -6.92
C GLN A 255 21.16 10.51 -7.93
N VAL A 256 21.64 10.00 -9.06
CA VAL A 256 20.80 9.50 -10.16
C VAL A 256 19.94 8.30 -9.74
N THR A 257 20.44 7.47 -8.83
CA THR A 257 19.76 6.24 -8.36
C THR A 257 18.80 6.48 -7.20
N ALA A 258 18.97 7.57 -6.44
CA ALA A 258 18.14 7.85 -5.27
C ALA A 258 16.65 7.98 -5.59
N PRO A 259 16.23 8.62 -6.70
CA PRO A 259 14.82 8.65 -7.10
C PRO A 259 14.23 7.27 -7.34
N LEU A 260 14.93 6.41 -8.08
CA LEU A 260 14.51 5.03 -8.34
C LEU A 260 14.36 4.24 -7.03
N MET A 261 15.36 4.33 -6.15
CA MET A 261 15.30 3.70 -4.83
C MET A 261 14.14 4.23 -4.00
N GLY A 262 13.88 5.55 -4.03
CA GLY A 262 12.77 6.16 -3.31
C GLY A 262 11.41 5.60 -3.74
N GLY A 263 11.18 5.45 -5.04
CA GLY A 263 9.97 4.83 -5.60
C GLY A 263 9.84 3.35 -5.24
N MET A 264 10.91 2.58 -5.40
CA MET A 264 10.91 1.14 -5.10
C MET A 264 10.68 0.87 -3.61
N LEU A 265 11.42 1.57 -2.73
CA LEU A 265 11.28 1.44 -1.28
C LEU A 265 9.88 1.80 -0.80
N ALA A 266 9.21 2.75 -1.47
CA ALA A 266 7.83 3.08 -1.17
C ALA A 266 6.86 1.93 -1.47
N GLY A 267 7.16 1.10 -2.47
CA GLY A 267 6.38 -0.10 -2.79
C GLY A 267 6.61 -1.30 -1.88
N VAL A 268 7.84 -1.48 -1.39
CA VAL A 268 8.24 -2.70 -0.66
C VAL A 268 8.41 -2.50 0.83
N GLY A 269 8.58 -1.26 1.32
CA GLY A 269 8.98 -1.03 2.71
C GLY A 269 7.98 -1.54 3.75
N GLY A 270 6.66 -1.47 3.47
CA GLY A 270 5.65 -2.01 4.36
C GLY A 270 5.72 -3.54 4.49
N SER A 271 5.98 -4.23 3.38
CA SER A 271 6.16 -5.69 3.38
C SER A 271 7.52 -6.12 3.94
N TRP A 272 8.56 -5.29 3.83
CA TRP A 272 9.85 -5.48 4.53
C TRP A 272 9.69 -5.43 6.05
N ILE A 273 9.04 -4.37 6.58
CA ILE A 273 8.82 -4.25 8.03
C ILE A 273 8.01 -5.44 8.53
N ARG A 274 6.97 -5.82 7.79
CA ARG A 274 6.11 -6.97 8.08
C ARG A 274 6.87 -8.29 8.09
N TYR A 275 7.77 -8.50 7.13
CA TYR A 275 8.64 -9.69 7.13
C TYR A 275 9.62 -9.66 8.32
N GLY A 276 10.23 -8.51 8.61
CA GLY A 276 11.12 -8.34 9.77
C GLY A 276 10.41 -8.59 11.11
N GLU A 277 9.19 -8.10 11.27
CA GLU A 277 8.34 -8.38 12.44
C GLU A 277 8.13 -9.88 12.62
N ARG A 278 7.75 -10.59 11.55
CA ARG A 278 7.48 -12.04 11.62
C ARG A 278 8.75 -12.85 11.84
N SER A 279 9.82 -12.55 11.11
CA SER A 279 11.04 -13.34 11.14
C SER A 279 11.90 -13.04 12.37
N MET A 280 12.16 -11.76 12.66
CA MET A 280 13.09 -11.36 13.71
C MET A 280 12.43 -11.24 15.08
N ILE A 281 11.20 -10.75 15.17
CA ILE A 281 10.52 -10.54 16.46
C ILE A 281 9.76 -11.80 16.88
N GLN A 282 9.04 -12.43 15.94
CA GLN A 282 8.26 -13.63 16.25
C GLN A 282 9.02 -14.95 16.03
N GLY A 283 10.21 -14.91 15.42
CA GLY A 283 11.02 -16.11 15.16
C GLY A 283 10.41 -17.05 14.12
N LEU A 284 9.53 -16.56 13.24
CA LEU A 284 8.90 -17.37 12.20
C LEU A 284 9.86 -17.58 11.04
N LYS A 285 10.02 -18.83 10.62
CA LYS A 285 10.84 -19.19 9.44
C LYS A 285 10.16 -18.75 8.14
N PRO A 286 10.87 -18.53 7.02
CA PRO A 286 10.30 -18.11 5.74
C PRO A 286 9.21 -19.04 5.18
N GLU A 287 9.29 -20.33 5.51
CA GLU A 287 8.35 -21.37 5.06
C GLU A 287 7.06 -21.36 5.90
N ASP A 288 7.03 -20.62 7.01
CA ASP A 288 5.84 -20.51 7.83
C ASP A 288 4.72 -19.85 7.01
N PRO A 289 3.50 -20.42 7.04
CA PRO A 289 2.40 -19.90 6.23
C PRO A 289 1.97 -18.48 6.66
N ILE A 290 2.45 -17.97 7.79
CA ILE A 290 2.28 -16.58 8.23
C ILE A 290 3.36 -15.68 7.62
N SER A 291 4.63 -16.09 7.55
CA SER A 291 5.74 -15.26 7.04
C SER A 291 5.81 -15.27 5.50
N GLY A 292 5.59 -16.42 4.85
CA GLY A 292 5.66 -16.59 3.41
C GLY A 292 4.85 -15.58 2.58
N PRO A 293 3.60 -15.24 2.97
CA PRO A 293 2.84 -14.20 2.30
C PRO A 293 3.49 -12.81 2.29
N SER A 294 4.36 -12.49 3.26
CA SER A 294 5.13 -11.23 3.23
C SER A 294 6.16 -11.23 2.13
N ILE A 295 6.87 -12.35 1.92
CA ILE A 295 7.89 -12.47 0.87
C ILE A 295 7.23 -12.35 -0.50
N SER A 296 6.11 -13.05 -0.71
CA SER A 296 5.34 -12.93 -1.95
C SER A 296 4.84 -11.49 -2.16
N ALA A 297 4.35 -10.82 -1.09
CA ALA A 297 3.95 -9.42 -1.17
C ALA A 297 5.12 -8.47 -1.46
N MET A 298 6.31 -8.75 -0.94
CA MET A 298 7.54 -8.02 -1.26
C MET A 298 7.89 -8.15 -2.73
N GLU A 299 7.84 -9.37 -3.27
CA GLU A 299 8.18 -9.64 -4.67
C GLU A 299 7.19 -8.96 -5.62
N VAL A 300 5.88 -9.11 -5.36
CA VAL A 300 4.83 -8.45 -6.14
C VAL A 300 4.96 -6.92 -6.04
N GLY A 301 5.19 -6.40 -4.83
CA GLY A 301 5.40 -4.97 -4.60
C GLY A 301 6.63 -4.44 -5.33
N PHE A 302 7.73 -5.21 -5.34
CA PHE A 302 8.96 -4.88 -6.04
C PHE A 302 8.71 -4.75 -7.54
N TRP A 303 8.16 -5.78 -8.19
CA TRP A 303 7.98 -5.75 -9.64
C TRP A 303 6.97 -4.71 -10.08
N ASN A 304 5.89 -4.56 -9.31
CA ASN A 304 4.91 -3.53 -9.58
C ASN A 304 5.57 -2.15 -9.51
N THR A 305 6.28 -1.82 -8.43
CA THR A 305 6.86 -0.48 -8.27
C THR A 305 8.12 -0.24 -9.06
N PHE A 306 8.93 -1.25 -9.35
CA PHE A 306 10.15 -1.12 -10.14
C PHE A 306 9.86 -0.57 -11.53
N LEU A 307 8.95 -1.19 -12.29
CA LEU A 307 8.68 -0.76 -13.65
C LEU A 307 8.04 0.63 -13.71
N HIS A 308 7.11 0.91 -12.79
CA HIS A 308 6.56 2.25 -12.64
C HIS A 308 7.64 3.27 -12.29
N SER A 309 8.58 2.91 -11.42
CA SER A 309 9.67 3.81 -11.02
C SER A 309 10.62 4.09 -12.17
N VAL A 310 10.97 3.07 -12.97
CA VAL A 310 11.82 3.23 -14.15
C VAL A 310 11.13 4.10 -15.20
N LEU A 311 9.87 3.81 -15.54
CA LEU A 311 9.10 4.61 -16.50
C LEU A 311 8.99 6.06 -16.04
N TRP A 312 8.63 6.26 -14.77
CA TRP A 312 8.50 7.60 -14.21
C TRP A 312 9.82 8.36 -14.17
N TRP A 313 10.88 7.72 -13.68
CA TRP A 313 12.21 8.31 -13.66
C TRP A 313 12.66 8.70 -15.06
N TYR A 314 12.45 7.84 -16.06
CA TYR A 314 12.82 8.11 -17.44
C TYR A 314 12.07 9.34 -17.98
N PHE A 315 10.74 9.34 -17.89
CA PHE A 315 9.95 10.40 -18.49
C PHE A 315 9.95 11.71 -17.69
N ALA A 316 10.02 11.66 -16.35
CA ALA A 316 9.88 12.84 -15.50
C ALA A 316 11.23 13.41 -15.02
N VAL A 317 12.24 12.57 -14.80
CA VAL A 317 13.54 12.99 -14.25
C VAL A 317 14.59 13.07 -15.35
N PHE A 318 14.79 11.98 -16.08
CA PHE A 318 15.82 11.90 -17.12
C PHE A 318 15.53 12.89 -18.26
N SER A 319 14.29 12.96 -18.77
CA SER A 319 13.90 13.94 -19.78
C SER A 319 14.17 15.40 -19.37
N CYS A 320 13.96 15.74 -18.09
CA CYS A 320 14.26 17.08 -17.58
C CYS A 320 15.76 17.37 -17.55
N ASN A 321 16.57 16.37 -17.16
CA ASN A 321 18.02 16.51 -17.10
C ASN A 321 18.67 16.56 -18.50
N MET A 322 18.07 15.90 -19.49
CA MET A 322 18.54 15.87 -20.89
C MET A 322 18.09 17.08 -21.72
N GLY A 323 17.33 18.02 -21.16
CA GLY A 323 16.84 19.19 -21.89
C GLY A 323 15.76 18.87 -22.93
N TRP A 324 15.10 17.71 -22.87
CA TRP A 324 14.08 17.33 -23.87
C TRP A 324 12.89 18.29 -23.91
N TYR A 325 12.63 18.99 -22.81
CA TYR A 325 11.59 20.00 -22.70
C TYR A 325 12.00 21.39 -23.21
N GLU A 326 13.21 21.57 -23.76
CA GLU A 326 13.66 22.87 -24.28
C GLU A 326 12.77 23.42 -25.40
N ASN A 327 12.09 22.55 -26.14
CA ASN A 327 11.22 22.94 -27.25
C ASN A 327 9.75 23.18 -26.84
N ILE A 328 9.37 22.95 -25.57
CA ILE A 328 7.95 22.91 -25.13
C ILE A 328 7.49 24.25 -24.49
N GLY A 329 8.33 25.28 -24.51
CA GLY A 329 8.04 26.60 -23.93
C GLY A 329 8.46 26.70 -22.45
N ASN A 330 8.88 27.90 -22.05
CA ASN A 330 9.56 28.11 -20.76
C ASN A 330 8.66 27.86 -19.53
N GLU A 331 7.38 28.25 -19.58
CA GLU A 331 6.47 28.10 -18.43
C GLU A 331 6.19 26.62 -18.08
N LEU A 332 5.92 25.79 -19.10
CA LEU A 332 5.64 24.37 -18.91
C LEU A 332 6.88 23.61 -18.42
N ARG A 333 8.06 23.99 -18.94
CA ARG A 333 9.36 23.45 -18.51
C ARG A 333 9.63 23.76 -17.04
N GLU A 334 9.45 25.00 -16.61
CA GLU A 334 9.66 25.41 -15.22
C GLU A 334 8.75 24.62 -14.28
N HIS A 335 7.46 24.47 -14.62
CA HIS A 335 6.52 23.74 -13.76
C HIS A 335 6.84 22.23 -13.66
N HIS A 336 7.09 21.56 -14.79
CA HIS A 336 7.36 20.12 -14.81
C HIS A 336 8.71 19.75 -14.19
N CYS A 337 9.77 20.47 -14.53
CA CYS A 337 11.12 20.15 -14.07
C CYS A 337 11.41 20.66 -12.65
N ALA A 338 10.74 21.71 -12.18
CA ALA A 338 10.84 22.09 -10.76
C ALA A 338 10.25 21.02 -9.83
N SER A 339 9.23 20.29 -10.31
CA SER A 339 8.51 19.31 -9.50
C SER A 339 8.85 17.85 -9.81
N TYR A 340 9.62 17.57 -10.89
CA TYR A 340 9.91 16.23 -11.42
C TYR A 340 8.67 15.35 -11.56
N SER A 341 7.62 15.99 -12.05
CA SER A 341 6.29 15.43 -12.05
C SER A 341 5.96 14.78 -13.39
N GLY A 342 6.68 15.05 -14.48
CA GLY A 342 6.40 14.46 -15.80
C GLY A 342 5.14 15.06 -16.44
N THR A 343 4.83 14.66 -17.69
CA THR A 343 3.69 15.22 -18.44
C THR A 343 2.35 14.68 -17.94
N ASP A 344 1.31 15.49 -17.94
CA ASP A 344 -0.01 15.12 -17.42
C ASP A 344 -0.60 13.88 -18.13
N ASN A 345 -0.38 13.77 -19.45
CA ASN A 345 -0.81 12.62 -20.25
C ASN A 345 -0.19 11.30 -19.78
N LEU A 346 1.11 11.30 -19.44
CA LEU A 346 1.78 10.10 -18.94
C LEU A 346 1.18 9.69 -17.60
N ARG A 347 0.97 10.64 -16.70
CA ARG A 347 0.40 10.36 -15.38
C ARG A 347 -1.01 9.80 -15.49
N PHE A 348 -1.84 10.45 -16.30
CA PHE A 348 -3.17 10.01 -16.57
C PHE A 348 -3.17 8.58 -17.13
N GLY A 349 -2.32 8.30 -18.13
CA GLY A 349 -2.18 6.96 -18.70
C GLY A 349 -1.80 5.88 -17.68
N LEU A 350 -0.80 6.16 -16.83
CA LEU A 350 -0.35 5.24 -15.79
C LEU A 350 -1.44 4.99 -14.73
N VAL A 351 -2.05 6.06 -14.22
CA VAL A 351 -3.11 5.97 -13.19
C VAL A 351 -4.34 5.26 -13.75
N MET A 352 -4.78 5.60 -14.96
CA MET A 352 -5.93 4.96 -15.59
C MET A 352 -5.68 3.48 -15.86
N THR A 353 -4.48 3.11 -16.30
CA THR A 353 -4.13 1.70 -16.55
C THR A 353 -4.15 0.90 -15.24
N ALA A 354 -3.64 1.47 -14.14
CA ALA A 354 -3.69 0.84 -12.81
C ALA A 354 -5.12 0.70 -12.27
N ILE A 355 -5.96 1.74 -12.46
CA ILE A 355 -7.39 1.72 -12.10
C ILE A 355 -8.12 0.64 -12.90
N ILE A 356 -7.95 0.62 -14.22
CA ILE A 356 -8.59 -0.35 -15.11
C ILE A 356 -8.17 -1.76 -14.70
N TRP A 357 -6.87 -2.01 -14.52
CA TRP A 357 -6.38 -3.32 -14.12
C TRP A 357 -6.98 -3.78 -12.78
N THR A 358 -6.96 -2.92 -11.77
CA THR A 358 -7.51 -3.25 -10.44
C THR A 358 -9.01 -3.52 -10.52
N THR A 359 -9.73 -2.72 -11.31
CA THR A 359 -11.16 -2.91 -11.57
C THR A 359 -11.43 -4.26 -12.25
N LEU A 360 -10.69 -4.60 -13.30
CA LEU A 360 -10.81 -5.87 -14.01
C LEU A 360 -10.54 -7.08 -13.09
N LYS A 361 -9.54 -6.96 -12.21
CA LYS A 361 -9.23 -8.02 -11.24
C LYS A 361 -10.32 -8.17 -10.16
N HIS A 362 -10.85 -7.08 -9.63
CA HIS A 362 -11.90 -7.13 -8.60
C HIS A 362 -13.25 -7.58 -9.13
N THR A 363 -13.56 -7.24 -10.38
CA THR A 363 -14.79 -7.69 -11.06
C THR A 363 -14.73 -9.16 -11.50
N GLY A 364 -13.57 -9.81 -11.36
CA GLY A 364 -13.36 -11.19 -11.80
C GLY A 364 -13.30 -11.36 -13.33
N LEU A 365 -13.27 -10.26 -14.09
CA LEU A 365 -13.06 -10.28 -15.54
C LEU A 365 -11.66 -10.80 -15.90
N VAL A 366 -10.71 -10.57 -14.99
CA VAL A 366 -9.37 -11.14 -15.04
C VAL A 366 -9.24 -12.15 -13.92
N SER A 367 -8.72 -13.35 -14.24
CA SER A 367 -8.48 -14.41 -13.26
C SER A 367 -7.66 -13.89 -12.09
N SER A 368 -8.01 -14.31 -10.87
CA SER A 368 -7.23 -13.99 -9.66
C SER A 368 -5.78 -14.49 -9.74
N SER A 369 -5.54 -15.53 -10.55
CA SER A 369 -4.20 -16.08 -10.83
C SER A 369 -3.40 -15.27 -11.85
N MET A 370 -4.04 -14.39 -12.63
CA MET A 370 -3.34 -13.57 -13.61
C MET A 370 -2.56 -12.47 -12.90
N LYS A 371 -1.24 -12.45 -13.14
CA LYS A 371 -0.33 -11.44 -12.62
C LYS A 371 -0.61 -10.10 -13.31
N HIS A 372 -0.35 -8.99 -12.61
CA HIS A 372 -0.31 -7.66 -13.25
C HIS A 372 0.63 -7.71 -14.46
N PRO A 373 0.33 -7.07 -15.61
CA PRO A 373 1.17 -7.16 -16.80
C PRO A 373 2.64 -6.80 -16.52
N PHE A 374 2.86 -5.82 -15.62
CA PHE A 374 4.20 -5.44 -15.16
C PHE A 374 4.87 -6.47 -14.26
N VAL A 375 4.10 -7.17 -13.41
CA VAL A 375 4.61 -8.26 -12.59
C VAL A 375 4.94 -9.47 -13.47
N TRP A 376 4.07 -9.81 -14.42
CA TRP A 376 4.32 -10.82 -15.43
C TRP A 376 5.57 -10.50 -16.24
N PHE A 377 5.67 -9.29 -16.79
CA PHE A 377 6.84 -8.87 -17.57
C PHE A 377 8.13 -8.90 -16.74
N GLY A 378 8.08 -8.41 -15.50
CA GLY A 378 9.23 -8.44 -14.59
C GLY A 378 9.66 -9.86 -14.24
N GLN A 379 8.74 -10.68 -13.73
CA GLN A 379 9.03 -12.02 -13.24
C GLN A 379 9.30 -13.04 -14.34
N ASP A 380 8.55 -12.98 -15.44
CA ASP A 380 8.53 -14.04 -16.43
C ASP A 380 9.37 -13.69 -17.68
N ALA A 381 9.60 -12.40 -17.97
CA ALA A 381 10.46 -11.97 -19.08
C ALA A 381 11.85 -11.47 -18.63
N ILE A 382 11.91 -10.57 -17.64
CA ILE A 382 13.18 -9.95 -17.20
C ILE A 382 13.96 -10.88 -16.27
N ALA A 383 13.35 -11.38 -15.20
CA ALA A 383 14.06 -12.14 -14.16
C ALA A 383 14.82 -13.37 -14.69
N PRO A 384 14.27 -14.20 -15.61
CA PRO A 384 15.00 -15.34 -16.15
C PRO A 384 16.21 -14.91 -16.98
N THR A 385 16.08 -13.80 -17.71
CA THR A 385 17.16 -13.22 -18.51
C THR A 385 18.26 -12.66 -17.60
N TRP A 386 17.88 -11.97 -16.53
CA TRP A 386 18.81 -11.45 -15.52
C TRP A 386 19.54 -12.56 -14.77
N ASN A 387 18.84 -13.63 -14.40
CA ASN A 387 19.44 -14.79 -13.74
C ASN A 387 20.47 -15.47 -14.66
N LYS A 388 20.15 -15.65 -15.95
CA LYS A 388 21.13 -16.15 -16.94
C LYS A 388 22.33 -15.22 -17.08
N LEU A 389 22.11 -13.91 -17.13
CA LEU A 389 23.19 -12.93 -17.26
C LEU A 389 24.10 -12.93 -16.02
N THR A 390 23.54 -12.97 -14.81
CA THR A 390 24.32 -13.00 -13.56
C THR A 390 25.08 -14.32 -13.39
N GLN A 391 24.52 -15.44 -13.83
CA GLN A 391 25.23 -16.73 -13.95
C GLN A 391 26.40 -16.63 -14.94
N LEU A 392 26.19 -16.05 -16.12
CA LEU A 392 27.23 -15.84 -17.13
C LEU A 392 28.34 -14.90 -16.66
N LEU A 393 28.01 -13.89 -15.85
CA LEU A 393 28.96 -12.94 -15.27
C LEU A 393 29.65 -13.46 -13.99
N SER A 394 29.36 -14.69 -13.56
CA SER A 394 29.88 -15.28 -12.31
C SER A 394 29.60 -14.44 -11.05
N LEU A 395 28.59 -13.57 -11.10
CA LEU A 395 28.13 -12.76 -9.96
C LEU A 395 27.02 -13.47 -9.17
N GLY A 396 26.55 -14.63 -9.66
CA GLY A 396 25.59 -15.48 -8.98
C GLY A 396 26.26 -16.41 -7.95
N PRO A 397 25.64 -16.66 -6.80
CA PRO A 397 26.22 -17.54 -5.80
C PRO A 397 26.31 -18.98 -6.32
N GLN A 398 27.43 -19.64 -6.06
CA GLN A 398 27.59 -21.11 -6.13
C GLN A 398 26.73 -21.83 -5.05
N TYR A 399 25.55 -21.31 -4.73
CA TYR A 399 24.74 -21.75 -3.58
C TYR A 399 24.09 -23.12 -3.79
N ASP A 400 23.84 -23.52 -5.04
CA ASP A 400 23.23 -24.82 -5.32
C ASP A 400 24.20 -26.01 -5.15
N ALA A 401 25.52 -25.77 -5.20
CA ALA A 401 26.52 -26.84 -5.05
C ALA A 401 26.84 -27.19 -3.58
N ALA A 402 26.56 -26.30 -2.63
CA ALA A 402 26.82 -26.52 -1.21
C ALA A 402 25.67 -27.22 -0.47
N MET A 403 24.44 -27.21 -1.02
CA MET A 403 23.31 -27.97 -0.44
C MET A 403 23.18 -29.39 -0.98
N THR A 404 23.77 -29.70 -2.14
CA THR A 404 23.77 -31.07 -2.69
C THR A 404 24.89 -31.96 -2.14
N THR A 405 25.80 -31.41 -1.33
CA THR A 405 26.94 -32.15 -0.76
C THR A 405 26.83 -32.44 0.74
N LEU A 406 25.68 -32.13 1.37
CA LEU A 406 25.42 -32.37 2.79
C LEU A 406 24.38 -33.48 3.09
N ASP A 407 23.78 -34.09 2.07
CA ASP A 407 22.81 -35.19 2.24
C ASP A 407 23.38 -36.60 1.98
N ASP A 408 24.66 -36.74 1.65
CA ASP A 408 25.29 -38.04 1.34
C ASP A 408 26.10 -38.66 2.51
N HIS A 409 25.80 -38.29 3.76
CA HIS A 409 26.17 -39.14 4.89
C HIS A 409 24.96 -39.94 5.34
N GLU A 410 24.73 -41.02 4.58
CA GLU A 410 23.95 -42.18 5.00
C GLU A 410 24.44 -42.66 6.37
N ASP A 411 23.54 -42.65 7.35
CA ASP A 411 23.64 -43.42 8.58
C ASP A 411 22.88 -44.75 8.33
N PRO A 412 23.56 -45.89 8.13
CA PRO A 412 22.89 -47.13 7.80
C PRO A 412 22.64 -47.93 9.07
N SER A 413 21.50 -47.71 9.72
CA SER A 413 20.96 -48.71 10.65
C SER A 413 19.47 -48.50 10.92
N GLU A 414 18.74 -49.61 10.84
CA GLU A 414 17.37 -49.82 11.30
C GLU A 414 16.25 -49.48 10.31
N GLN A 415 16.25 -50.28 9.23
CA GLN A 415 15.00 -50.81 8.69
C GLN A 415 14.36 -51.74 9.73
N GLU A 416 13.29 -51.28 10.39
CA GLU A 416 12.24 -52.17 10.83
C GLU A 416 10.89 -51.77 10.23
N SER A 417 10.27 -52.81 9.70
CA SER A 417 9.02 -52.84 8.97
C SER A 417 7.82 -52.47 9.82
N GLY A 418 6.83 -51.81 9.21
CA GLY A 418 5.44 -52.06 9.60
C GLY A 418 4.48 -50.90 9.39
N GLY A 419 3.56 -51.07 8.44
CA GLY A 419 2.16 -50.72 8.70
C GLY A 419 1.54 -49.57 7.92
N ASN A 420 0.72 -49.99 6.95
CA ASN A 420 -0.65 -49.49 6.71
C ASN A 420 -0.86 -48.17 5.97
N ASP A 421 -1.01 -48.32 4.65
CA ASP A 421 -2.30 -48.19 3.95
C ASP A 421 -3.48 -47.66 4.78
N VAL A 422 -3.65 -46.33 4.87
CA VAL A 422 -4.93 -45.72 5.29
C VAL A 422 -5.35 -44.49 4.46
N PHE A 423 -4.51 -43.87 3.63
CA PHE A 423 -4.83 -42.55 3.04
C PHE A 423 -5.23 -42.52 1.55
N LYS A 424 -5.99 -43.51 1.07
CA LYS A 424 -6.51 -43.51 -0.32
C LYS A 424 -8.04 -43.52 -0.50
N ALA A 425 -8.81 -43.24 0.55
CA ALA A 425 -10.25 -43.06 0.41
C ALA A 425 -10.68 -41.77 1.10
N LEU A 426 -10.70 -40.65 0.36
CA LEU A 426 -11.58 -39.48 0.56
C LEU A 426 -11.32 -38.49 -0.58
N LYS A 427 -11.74 -38.88 -1.79
CA LYS A 427 -11.95 -37.94 -2.91
C LYS A 427 -13.08 -38.46 -3.80
N LYS A 428 -14.28 -38.52 -3.21
CA LYS A 428 -15.56 -38.56 -3.92
C LYS A 428 -16.67 -38.32 -2.90
N GLU A 429 -17.08 -37.06 -2.79
CA GLU A 429 -18.47 -36.60 -2.75
C GLU A 429 -18.49 -35.07 -2.94
#